data_AF-A0A1V6I6X0-F1
#
_entry.id   AF-A0A1V6I6X0-F1
#
_cell.length_a   1.000
_cell.length_b   1.000
_cell.length_c   1.000
_cell.angle_alpha   90.00
_cell.angle_beta   90.00
_cell.angle_gamma   90.00
#
_symmetry.space_group_name_H-M   'P 1'
#
loop_
_entity.id
_entity.type
_entity.pdbx_description
1 polymer ?
#
loop_
_entity_poly.entity_id
_entity_poly.type
_entity_poly.pdbx_seq_one_letter_code
_entity_poly.pdbx_strand_id
1 'polypeptide(L)' 'MVSLDLMLDTRQEKPHHLYEIDSGKIEDYFDDELNSILEEYFRNKTIPGFEIKDVKLQIKGKYISE' A
#
# COMPACT_ATOMS: atom_id res chain seq x y z
N MET A 1 16.75 24.42 1.84
CA MET A 1 15.83 23.82 2.83
C MET A 1 14.57 24.68 2.85
N VAL A 2 13.63 24.36 1.96
CA VAL A 2 12.34 25.04 1.87
C VAL A 2 11.27 23.95 1.80
N SER A 3 10.47 23.93 2.85
CA SER A 3 9.06 23.54 2.92
C SER A 3 8.67 22.07 2.72
N LEU A 4 8.56 21.41 3.88
CA LEU A 4 7.88 20.15 4.20
C LEU A 4 6.34 20.22 4.01
N ASP A 5 5.79 21.06 3.11
CA ASP A 5 4.37 21.45 3.19
C ASP A 5 3.62 21.58 1.85
N LEU A 6 4.10 20.98 0.75
CA LEU A 6 3.52 21.21 -0.59
C LEU A 6 2.86 20.01 -1.26
N MET A 7 2.24 19.08 -0.52
CA MET A 7 1.31 18.09 -1.10
C MET A 7 0.14 17.74 -0.16
N LEU A 8 -0.46 18.75 0.46
CA LEU A 8 -1.74 18.62 1.17
C LEU A 8 -2.98 18.63 0.22
N ASP A 9 -2.82 18.50 -1.11
CA ASP A 9 -3.93 18.68 -2.08
C ASP A 9 -3.93 17.75 -3.31
N THR A 10 -3.41 16.53 -3.18
CA THR A 10 -3.68 15.46 -4.15
C THR A 10 -3.88 14.18 -3.35
N ARG A 11 -5.02 13.51 -3.51
CA ARG A 11 -5.40 12.23 -2.87
C ARG A 11 -4.15 11.45 -2.44
N GLN A 12 -3.96 11.24 -1.13
CA GLN A 12 -2.86 10.40 -0.64
C GLN A 12 -2.99 9.02 -1.29
N GLU A 13 -2.21 8.77 -2.34
CA GLU A 13 -2.00 7.44 -2.86
C GLU A 13 -1.43 6.63 -1.68
N LYS A 14 -2.15 5.59 -1.27
CA LYS A 14 -1.66 4.70 -0.22
C LYS A 14 -0.63 3.77 -0.87
N PRO A 15 0.67 3.90 -0.58
CA PRO A 15 1.64 2.97 -1.14
C PRO A 15 1.39 1.57 -0.57
N HIS A 16 1.56 0.57 -1.42
CA HIS A 16 1.75 -0.81 -1.02
C HIS A 16 3.23 -1.03 -0.70
N HIS A 17 3.54 -1.99 0.17
CA HIS A 17 4.95 -2.26 0.51
C HIS A 17 5.46 -3.49 -0.22
N LEU A 18 6.53 -3.32 -1.01
CA LEU A 18 7.36 -4.43 -1.46
C LEU A 18 8.36 -4.75 -0.35
N TYR A 19 8.48 -6.02 -0.02
CA TYR A 19 9.47 -6.54 0.91
C TYR A 19 10.40 -7.49 0.16
N GLU A 20 11.64 -7.06 -0.01
CA GLU A 20 12.68 -7.86 -0.64
C GLU A 20 13.23 -8.86 0.38
N ILE A 21 13.15 -10.15 0.03
CA ILE A 21 13.33 -11.25 0.98
C ILE A 21 14.78 -11.38 1.46
N ASP A 22 15.77 -11.09 0.61
CA ASP A 22 17.18 -11.40 0.91
C ASP A 22 17.87 -10.29 1.72
N SER A 23 17.54 -9.02 1.46
CA SER A 23 18.06 -7.82 2.10
C SER A 23 17.15 -7.27 3.20
N GLY A 24 15.87 -7.69 3.23
CA GLY A 24 14.86 -7.13 4.12
C GLY A 24 14.47 -5.69 3.78
N LYS A 25 14.84 -5.20 2.59
CA LYS A 25 14.51 -3.87 2.12
C LYS A 25 13.00 -3.74 1.93
N ILE A 26 12.46 -2.61 2.37
CA ILE A 26 11.07 -2.22 2.14
C ILE A 26 11.08 -1.06 1.14
N GLU A 27 10.28 -1.19 0.10
CA GLU A 27 10.06 -0.15 -0.91
C GLU A 27 8.57 0.12 -1.08
N ASP A 28 8.24 1.36 -1.41
CA ASP A 28 6.88 1.76 -1.75
C ASP A 28 6.56 1.39 -3.20
N TYR A 29 5.37 0.83 -3.42
CA TYR A 29 4.82 0.47 -4.72
C TYR A 29 3.45 1.12 -4.89
N PHE A 30 3.29 1.84 -5.99
CA PHE A 30 2.09 2.63 -6.31
C PHE A 30 1.35 1.99 -7.46
N ASP A 31 0.08 1.63 -7.22
CA ASP A 31 -0.82 1.05 -8.22
C ASP A 31 -2.29 1.44 -7.89
N ASP A 32 -2.84 2.37 -8.68
CA ASP A 32 -4.19 2.91 -8.48
C ASP A 32 -5.30 1.88 -8.77
N GLU A 33 -5.07 0.96 -9.70
CA GLU A 33 -6.01 -0.11 -10.00
C GLU A 33 -6.10 -1.06 -8.81
N LEU A 34 -4.95 -1.44 -8.25
CA LEU A 34 -4.87 -2.29 -7.08
C LEU A 34 -5.49 -1.64 -5.84
N ASN A 35 -5.26 -0.33 -5.65
CA ASN A 35 -5.95 0.46 -4.63
C ASN A 35 -7.48 0.35 -4.77
N SER A 36 -8.00 0.54 -5.99
CA SER A 36 -9.44 0.48 -6.26
C SER A 36 -10.03 -0.91 -5.96
N ILE A 37 -9.32 -1.97 -6.37
CA ILE A 37 -9.73 -3.36 -6.12
C ILE A 37 -9.82 -3.64 -4.61
N LEU A 38 -8.80 -3.24 -3.84
CA LEU A 38 -8.77 -3.46 -2.39
C LEU A 38 -9.89 -2.69 -1.68
N GLU A 39 -10.09 -1.42 -2.04
CA GLU A 39 -11.17 -0.61 -1.48
C GLU A 39 -12.54 -1.22 -1.76
N GLU A 40 -12.81 -1.60 -3.01
CA GLU A 40 -14.09 -2.21 -3.40
C GLU A 40 -14.33 -3.54 -2.68
N TYR A 41 -13.31 -4.40 -2.62
CA TYR A 41 -13.42 -5.71 -1.98
C TYR A 41 -13.75 -5.61 -0.49
N PHE A 42 -13.10 -4.69 0.23
CA PHE A 42 -13.28 -4.55 1.68
C PHE A 42 -14.42 -3.60 2.08
N ARG A 43 -14.95 -2.77 1.16
CA ARG A 43 -16.04 -1.81 1.44
C ARG A 43 -17.23 -2.42 2.17
N ASN A 44 -17.66 -3.61 1.77
CA ASN A 44 -18.81 -4.31 2.33
C ASN A 44 -18.44 -5.61 3.04
N LYS A 45 -17.13 -5.88 3.20
CA LYS A 45 -16.67 -7.13 3.81
C LYS A 45 -16.82 -7.03 5.32
N THR A 46 -17.64 -7.91 5.86
CA THR A 46 -17.70 -8.13 7.30
C THR A 46 -16.86 -9.36 7.66
N ILE A 47 -16.09 -9.23 8.74
CA ILE A 47 -15.38 -10.35 9.36
C ILE A 47 -16.02 -10.54 10.74
N PRO A 48 -16.66 -11.69 11.03
CA PRO A 48 -17.33 -11.91 12.30
C PRO A 48 -16.40 -11.67 13.49
N GLY A 49 -16.81 -10.78 14.41
CA GLY A 49 -16.00 -10.42 15.58
C GLY A 49 -14.80 -9.51 15.29
N PHE A 50 -14.67 -8.96 14.07
CA PHE A 50 -13.53 -8.14 13.69
C PHE A 50 -13.97 -6.88 12.91
N GLU A 51 -13.60 -5.72 13.44
CA GLU A 51 -13.83 -4.43 12.79
C GLU A 51 -12.60 -4.04 11.96
N ILE A 52 -12.78 -3.84 10.67
CA ILE A 52 -11.70 -3.43 9.76
C ILE A 52 -11.47 -1.92 9.94
N LYS A 53 -10.26 -1.54 10.40
CA LYS A 53 -9.85 -0.13 10.55
C LYS A 53 -8.97 0.37 9.41
N ASP A 54 -8.16 -0.51 8.84
CA ASP A 54 -7.24 -0.20 7.75
C ASP A 54 -6.89 -1.49 6.99
N VAL A 55 -6.57 -1.36 5.71
CA VAL A 55 -6.13 -2.46 4.84
C VAL A 55 -4.79 -2.06 4.25
N LYS A 56 -3.75 -2.86 4.51
CA LYS A 56 -2.40 -2.66 3.98
C LYS A 56 -1.96 -3.89 3.21
N LEU A 57 -1.52 -3.68 1.97
CA LEU A 57 -0.93 -4.74 1.15
C LEU A 57 0.60 -4.77 1.35
N GLN A 58 1.12 -5.96 1.61
CA GLN A 58 2.56 -6.24 1.58
C GLN A 58 2.81 -7.36 0.56
N ILE A 59 3.69 -7.11 -0.41
CA ILE A 59 4.12 -8.08 -1.41
C ILE A 59 5.56 -8.50 -1.07
N LYS A 60 5.79 -9.79 -0.87
CA LYS A 60 7.13 -10.34 -0.57
C LYS A 60 7.70 -10.97 -1.83
N GLY A 61 8.91 -10.57 -2.22
CA GLY A 61 9.53 -11.05 -3.45
C GLY A 61 11.04 -10.89 -3.47
N LYS A 62 11.64 -11.22 -4.61
CA LYS A 62 13.06 -10.99 -4.93
C LYS A 62 13.13 -10.26 -6.26
N TYR A 63 14.07 -9.34 -6.41
CA TYR A 63 14.37 -8.79 -7.73
C TYR A 63 15.03 -9.88 -8.57
N ILE A 64 14.46 -10.16 -9.73
CA ILE A 64 15.09 -11.01 -10.73
C ILE A 64 16.01 -10.08 -11.53
N SER A 65 17.31 -10.32 -11.52
CA SER A 65 18.24 -9.63 -12.42
C SER A 65 17.86 -9.99 -13.86
N GLU A 66 17.59 -8.98 -14.69
CA GLU A 66 17.43 -9.17 -16.15
C GLU A 66 18.74 -9.62 -16.81
#